data_AF-A0A1B1Y714-F1
#
_entry.id   AF-A0A1B1Y714-F1
#
_cell.length_a   1.000
_cell.length_b   1.000
_cell.length_c   1.000
_cell.angle_alpha   90.00
_cell.angle_beta   90.00
_cell.angle_gamma   90.00
#
_symmetry.space_group_name_H-M   'P 1'
#
loop_
_entity.id
_entity.type
_entity.pdbx_description
1 polymer ?
#
loop_
_entity_poly.entity_id
_entity_poly.type
_entity_poly.pdbx_seq_one_letter_code
_entity_poly.pdbx_strand_id
1 'polypeptide(L)'
;MKNLVWILAMIVGGSLYAQKQSDLMGPEAKNYKPWQNETKATVVVKENNKRNLRSPEFKNYKPWKHKNDKETVAIASDDQKRKLQGPEAKNYKPWRD
;
A
#
# COMPACT_ATOMS: atom_id res chain seq x y z
N MET A 1 34.53 11.71 17.38
CA MET A 1 34.45 10.70 16.30
C MET A 1 33.20 9.82 16.39
N LYS A 2 32.83 9.34 17.59
CA LYS A 2 31.63 8.50 17.81
C LYS A 2 30.32 9.08 17.22
N ASN A 3 30.09 10.37 17.38
CA ASN A 3 28.89 11.05 16.87
C ASN A 3 28.88 11.17 15.34
N LEU A 4 30.07 11.24 14.72
CA LEU A 4 30.23 11.35 13.27
C LEU A 4 29.95 9.99 12.59
N VAL A 5 30.29 8.88 13.26
CA VAL A 5 29.92 7.52 12.84
C VAL A 5 28.41 7.33 12.83
N TRP A 6 27.69 7.83 13.84
CA TRP A 6 26.22 7.74 13.89
C TRP A 6 25.53 8.54 12.79
N ILE A 7 26.03 9.73 12.47
CA ILE A 7 25.51 10.56 11.37
C ILE A 7 25.72 9.86 10.03
N LEU A 8 26.92 9.31 9.80
CA LEU A 8 27.23 8.57 8.57
C LEU A 8 26.35 7.31 8.43
N ALA A 9 26.14 6.57 9.52
CA ALA A 9 25.28 5.39 9.53
C ALA A 9 23.82 5.70 9.19
N MET A 10 23.28 6.83 9.67
CA MET A 10 21.92 7.26 9.32
C MET A 10 21.78 7.65 7.84
N ILE A 11 22.77 8.36 7.29
CA ILE A 11 22.76 8.79 5.88
C ILE A 11 22.84 7.57 4.92
N VAL A 12 23.79 6.66 5.17
CA VAL A 12 23.97 5.46 4.35
C VAL A 12 22.78 4.50 4.51
N GLY A 13 22.30 4.32 5.75
CA GLY A 13 21.14 3.48 6.04
C GLY A 13 19.88 3.93 5.32
N GLY A 14 19.55 5.22 5.32
CA GLY A 14 18.33 5.74 4.67
C GLY A 14 18.35 5.64 3.14
N SER A 15 19.53 5.75 2.52
CA SER A 15 19.69 5.82 1.07
C SER A 15 19.48 4.46 0.38
N LEU A 16 19.78 3.36 1.07
CA LEU A 16 19.68 2.00 0.52
C LEU A 16 18.23 1.49 0.42
N TYR A 17 17.33 1.94 1.29
CA TYR A 17 15.93 1.46 1.30
C TYR A 17 15.00 2.25 0.36
N ALA A 18 15.42 3.43 -0.14
CA ALA A 18 14.59 4.26 -1.00
C ALA A 18 14.56 3.82 -2.48
N GLN A 19 15.48 2.95 -2.92
CA GLN A 19 15.65 2.59 -4.34
C GLN A 19 14.96 1.29 -4.76
N LYS A 20 14.10 0.70 -3.92
CA LYS A 20 13.46 -0.59 -4.21
C LYS A 20 12.19 -0.45 -5.06
N GLN A 21 12.30 0.10 -6.27
CA GLN A 21 11.18 0.11 -7.22
C GLN A 21 11.42 -0.80 -8.43
N SER A 22 12.67 -1.07 -8.77
CA SER A 22 13.05 -2.09 -9.76
C SER A 22 14.55 -2.32 -9.70
N ASP A 23 15.02 -3.58 -9.76
CA ASP A 23 16.45 -3.91 -9.92
C ASP A 23 17.02 -3.49 -11.30
N LEU A 24 16.27 -2.69 -12.07
CA LEU A 24 16.66 -2.19 -13.38
C LEU A 24 17.81 -1.18 -13.23
N MET A 25 18.94 -1.48 -13.87
CA MET A 25 20.11 -0.62 -13.90
C MET A 25 20.51 -0.30 -15.35
N GLY A 26 21.16 0.85 -15.55
CA GLY A 26 21.75 1.19 -16.85
C GLY A 26 20.73 1.46 -17.97
N PRO A 27 20.93 0.91 -19.19
CA PRO A 27 20.04 1.15 -20.33
C PRO A 27 18.60 0.69 -20.11
N GLU A 28 18.42 -0.39 -19.34
CA GLU A 28 17.11 -0.95 -19.03
C GLU A 28 16.27 0.00 -18.17
N ALA A 29 16.91 0.70 -17.22
CA ALA A 29 16.25 1.72 -16.41
C ALA A 29 15.76 2.90 -17.26
N LYS A 30 16.53 3.30 -18.29
CA LYS A 30 16.16 4.39 -19.19
C LYS A 30 15.04 4.01 -20.16
N ASN A 31 14.98 2.75 -20.55
CA ASN A 31 13.96 2.21 -21.45
C ASN A 31 12.75 1.63 -20.72
N TYR A 32 12.70 1.74 -19.39
CA TYR A 32 11.60 1.24 -18.58
C TYR A 32 10.31 2.00 -18.89
N LYS A 33 9.25 1.24 -19.16
CA LYS A 33 7.92 1.75 -19.49
C LYS A 33 6.97 1.46 -18.33
N PRO A 34 6.66 2.44 -17.46
CA PRO A 34 5.83 2.22 -16.28
C PRO A 34 4.43 1.64 -16.59
N TRP A 35 3.90 1.93 -17.78
CA TRP A 35 2.59 1.43 -18.21
C TRP A 35 2.56 -0.05 -18.61
N GLN A 36 3.72 -0.70 -18.77
CA GLN A 36 3.82 -2.13 -19.05
C GLN A 36 3.98 -2.97 -17.77
N ASN A 37 4.23 -2.35 -16.62
CA ASN A 37 4.48 -3.10 -15.40
C ASN A 37 3.15 -3.59 -14.79
N GLU A 38 3.02 -4.90 -14.59
CA GLU A 38 1.86 -5.52 -13.97
C GLU A 38 1.87 -5.23 -12.47
N THR A 39 0.81 -4.61 -11.96
CA THR A 39 0.68 -4.36 -10.53
C THR A 39 0.34 -5.66 -9.82
N LYS A 40 1.28 -6.21 -9.05
CA LYS A 40 1.02 -7.39 -8.21
C LYS A 40 0.09 -7.03 -7.07
N ALA A 41 -0.88 -7.89 -6.80
CA ALA A 41 -1.75 -7.76 -5.64
C ALA A 41 -0.89 -7.72 -4.37
N THR A 42 -1.07 -6.67 -3.56
CA THR A 42 -0.38 -6.55 -2.28
C THR A 42 -1.33 -7.02 -1.19
N VAL A 43 -0.87 -7.97 -0.39
CA VAL A 43 -1.62 -8.44 0.77
C VAL A 43 -1.57 -7.36 1.84
N VAL A 44 -2.73 -6.76 2.15
CA VAL A 44 -2.85 -5.75 3.20
C VAL A 44 -3.65 -6.35 4.35
N VAL A 45 -3.11 -6.22 5.56
CA VAL A 45 -3.82 -6.60 6.77
C VAL A 45 -4.73 -5.44 7.16
N LYS A 46 -6.04 -5.66 7.11
CA LYS A 46 -7.03 -4.71 7.56
C LYS A 46 -7.48 -5.09 8.96
N GLU A 47 -7.35 -4.17 9.89
CA GLU A 47 -7.97 -4.32 11.20
C GLU A 47 -9.43 -3.87 11.10
N ASN A 48 -10.38 -4.81 11.26
CA ASN A 48 -11.80 -4.49 11.20
C ASN A 48 -12.29 -4.03 12.58
N ASN A 49 -11.96 -2.79 12.96
CA ASN A 49 -12.30 -2.24 14.27
C ASN A 49 -13.70 -1.60 14.30
N LYS A 50 -14.47 -1.70 13.21
CA LYS A 50 -15.71 -0.91 13.04
C LYS A 50 -16.89 -1.64 13.67
N ARG A 51 -17.10 -1.44 14.97
CA ARG A 51 -18.33 -1.86 15.65
C ARG A 51 -19.40 -0.78 15.54
N ASN A 52 -20.61 -1.18 15.16
CA ASN A 52 -21.75 -0.27 15.07
C ASN A 52 -22.44 -0.12 16.44
N LEU A 53 -21.70 0.35 17.44
CA LEU A 53 -22.21 0.56 18.80
C LEU A 53 -22.97 1.87 18.87
N ARG A 54 -24.12 1.90 19.54
CA ARG A 54 -24.93 3.12 19.74
C ARG A 54 -25.14 3.44 21.22
N SER A 55 -25.24 4.74 21.51
CA SER A 55 -25.62 5.31 22.81
C SER A 55 -24.88 4.71 24.02
N PRO A 56 -25.47 3.95 24.97
CA PRO A 56 -24.78 3.55 26.20
C PRO A 56 -23.70 2.47 25.97
N GLU A 57 -23.85 1.66 24.93
CA GLU A 57 -22.88 0.60 24.61
C GLU A 57 -21.54 1.17 24.15
N PHE A 58 -21.57 2.29 23.42
CA PHE A 58 -20.35 3.00 23.00
C PHE A 58 -19.58 3.56 24.20
N LYS A 59 -20.30 4.13 25.19
CA LYS A 59 -19.66 4.71 26.39
C LYS A 59 -18.99 3.66 27.28
N ASN A 60 -19.52 2.44 27.27
CA ASN A 60 -18.98 1.33 28.05
C ASN A 60 -17.97 0.47 27.26
N TYR A 61 -17.69 0.82 26.01
CA TYR A 61 -16.78 0.07 25.16
C TYR A 61 -15.33 0.21 25.63
N LYS A 62 -14.64 -0.92 25.77
CA LYS A 62 -13.23 -0.99 26.18
C LYS A 62 -12.41 -1.64 25.06
N PRO A 63 -11.86 -0.85 24.11
CA PRO A 63 -11.13 -1.38 22.95
C PRO A 63 -10.03 -2.38 23.31
N TRP A 64 -9.29 -2.12 24.41
CA TRP A 64 -8.18 -2.96 24.86
C TRP A 64 -8.59 -4.33 25.42
N LYS A 65 -9.88 -4.55 25.71
CA LYS A 65 -10.38 -5.85 26.17
C LYS A 65 -10.80 -6.76 25.01
N HIS A 66 -10.82 -6.24 23.79
CA HIS A 66 -11.25 -6.98 22.62
C HIS A 66 -10.05 -7.28 21.72
N LYS A 67 -9.92 -8.56 21.33
CA LYS A 67 -9.05 -8.93 20.23
C LYS A 67 -9.75 -8.50 18.95
N ASN A 68 -9.09 -7.66 18.16
CA ASN A 68 -9.55 -7.36 16.82
C ASN A 68 -9.13 -8.52 15.92
N ASP A 69 -10.10 -9.09 15.22
CA ASP A 69 -9.82 -10.08 14.21
C ASP A 69 -9.16 -9.35 13.03
N LYS A 70 -7.90 -9.72 12.78
CA LYS A 70 -7.12 -9.19 11.66
C LYS A 70 -7.58 -9.92 10.42
N GLU A 71 -8.32 -9.24 9.57
CA GLU A 71 -8.72 -9.78 8.29
C GLU A 71 -7.63 -9.45 7.26
N THR A 72 -7.10 -10.48 6.63
CA THR A 72 -6.13 -10.30 5.57
C THR A 72 -6.89 -10.14 4.27
N VAL A 73 -6.85 -8.94 3.69
CA VAL A 73 -7.52 -8.65 2.42
C VAL A 73 -6.45 -8.47 1.35
N ALA A 74 -6.49 -9.30 0.32
CA ALA A 74 -5.68 -9.08 -0.86
C ALA A 74 -6.25 -7.87 -1.60
N ILE A 75 -5.51 -6.76 -1.66
CA ILE A 75 -5.86 -5.64 -2.51
C ILE A 75 -5.16 -5.88 -3.84
N ALA A 76 -5.91 -6.40 -4.81
CA ALA A 76 -5.48 -6.38 -6.19
C ALA A 76 -5.69 -4.97 -6.74
N SER A 77 -4.64 -4.36 -7.30
CA SER A 77 -4.85 -3.22 -8.20
C SER A 77 -5.56 -3.76 -9.43
N ASP A 78 -6.78 -3.31 -9.66
CA ASP A 78 -7.56 -3.76 -10.79
C ASP A 78 -6.95 -3.26 -12.10
N ASP A 79 -6.32 -4.18 -12.84
CA ASP A 79 -5.75 -3.93 -14.17
C ASP A 79 -6.84 -3.72 -15.24
N GLN A 80 -8.13 -3.96 -14.94
CA GLN A 80 -9.22 -3.75 -15.89
C GLN A 80 -9.26 -2.31 -16.39
N LYS A 81 -9.02 -1.32 -15.52
CA LYS A 81 -8.96 0.10 -15.93
C LYS A 81 -7.94 0.37 -17.03
N ARG A 82 -6.83 -0.38 -17.07
CA ARG A 82 -5.77 -0.20 -18.07
C ARG A 82 -6.14 -0.76 -19.44
N LYS A 83 -7.12 -1.66 -19.49
CA LYS A 83 -7.65 -2.26 -20.74
C LYS A 83 -8.77 -1.42 -21.35
N LEU A 84 -9.44 -0.60 -20.55
CA LEU A 84 -10.52 0.27 -21.02
C LEU A 84 -9.98 1.44 -21.85
N GLN A 85 -10.66 1.78 -22.94
CA GLN A 85 -10.32 2.90 -23.81
C GLN A 85 -11.55 3.77 -24.10
N GLY A 86 -11.31 5.02 -24.49
CA GLY A 86 -12.37 5.91 -24.95
C GLY A 86 -13.45 6.21 -23.88
N PRO A 87 -14.75 6.22 -24.24
CA PRO A 87 -15.85 6.52 -23.32
C PRO A 87 -15.94 5.54 -22.14
N GLU A 88 -15.60 4.26 -22.34
CA GLU A 88 -15.65 3.24 -21.31
C GLU A 88 -14.66 3.55 -20.17
N ALA A 89 -13.45 3.98 -20.50
CA ALA A 89 -12.45 4.39 -19.52
C ALA A 89 -12.92 5.60 -18.68
N LYS A 90 -13.64 6.55 -19.29
CA LYS A 90 -14.19 7.72 -18.59
C LYS A 90 -15.36 7.36 -17.68
N ASN A 91 -16.09 6.31 -18.03
CA ASN A 91 -17.28 5.86 -17.31
C ASN A 91 -17.01 4.72 -16.31
N TYR A 92 -15.76 4.24 -16.22
CA TYR A 92 -15.36 3.19 -15.29
C TYR A 92 -15.52 3.63 -13.83
N LYS A 93 -16.18 2.80 -13.03
CA LYS A 93 -16.49 3.06 -11.61
C LYS A 93 -15.96 1.92 -10.76
N PRO A 94 -14.78 2.09 -10.13
CA PRO A 94 -14.11 1.03 -9.35
C PRO A 94 -14.93 0.45 -8.18
N TRP A 95 -16.04 1.06 -7.81
CA TRP A 95 -16.91 0.67 -6.69
C TRP A 95 -18.20 -0.04 -7.13
N ARG A 96 -18.37 -0.28 -8.44
CA ARG A 96 -19.53 -0.99 -8.99
C ARG A 96 -19.29 -2.47 -9.27
N ASP A 97 -18.05 -2.93 -9.12
CA ASP A 97 -17.62 -4.31 -9.31
C ASP A 97 -17.53 -5.06 -7.97
#